data_AF-K1YB51-F1
#
_entry.id   AF-K1YB51-F1
#
_cell.length_a   1.000
_cell.length_b   1.000
_cell.length_c   1.000
_cell.angle_alpha   90.00
_cell.angle_beta   90.00
_cell.angle_gamma   90.00
#
_symmetry.space_group_name_H-M   'P 1'
#
loop_
_entity.id
_entity.type
_entity.pdbx_description
1 polymer ?
#
loop_
_entity_poly.entity_id
_entity_poly.type
_entity_poly.pdbx_seq_one_letter_code
_entity_poly.pdbx_strand_id
1 'polypeptide(L)' 'MHRFVFPQDSGAAIKGTGRVDVFFGQGEYAEVAANHMKEPGKLYFLIKKGYPGP' A
#
# COMPACT_ATOMS: atom_id res chain seq x y z
N MET A 1 4.57 3.64 10.87
CA MET A 1 5.16 4.19 9.63
C MET A 1 4.09 5.01 8.91
N HIS A 2 4.40 6.26 8.52
CA HIS A 2 3.51 7.08 7.70
C HIS A 2 4.23 7.36 6.38
N ARG A 3 3.63 6.98 5.25
CA ARG A 3 4.20 7.16 3.91
C ARG A 3 3.11 7.59 2.95
N PHE A 4 3.48 8.43 1.99
CA PHE A 4 2.70 8.70 0.81
C PHE A 4 3.18 7.79 -0.32
N VAL A 5 2.27 7.03 -0.93
CA VAL A 5 2.58 6.02 -1.94
C VAL A 5 1.50 6.02 -3.03
N PHE A 6 1.78 5.35 -4.15
CA PHE A 6 0.84 5.20 -5.27
C PHE A 6 0.37 3.75 -5.42
N PRO A 7 -0.91 3.51 -5.72
CA PRO A 7 -1.41 2.19 -6.04
C PRO A 7 -1.05 1.82 -7.49
N GLN A 8 0.13 1.22 -7.69
CA GLN A 8 0.66 0.92 -9.02
C GLN A 8 0.61 -0.57 -9.40
N ASP A 9 0.19 -1.43 -8.47
CA ASP A 9 0.16 -2.88 -8.68
C ASP A 9 -1.09 -3.52 -8.03
N SER A 10 -1.40 -4.75 -8.46
CA SER A 10 -2.49 -5.57 -7.95
C SER A 10 -2.05 -7.00 -7.73
N GLY A 11 -2.50 -7.63 -6.65
CA GLY A 11 -2.15 -9.02 -6.31
C GLY A 11 -3.38 -9.88 -6.06
N ALA A 12 -3.34 -11.14 -6.49
CA ALA A 12 -4.44 -12.09 -6.26
C ALA A 12 -4.74 -12.29 -4.77
N ALA A 13 -3.72 -12.20 -3.90
CA ALA A 13 -3.86 -12.33 -2.44
C ALA A 13 -4.36 -11.05 -1.74
N ILE A 14 -4.36 -9.90 -2.42
CA ILE A 14 -4.80 -8.62 -1.86
C ILE A 14 -6.28 -8.42 -2.19
N LYS A 15 -7.12 -8.93 -1.30
CA LYS A 15 -8.59 -8.89 -1.43
C LYS A 15 -9.21 -8.04 -0.32
N GLY A 16 -10.33 -7.40 -0.65
CA GLY A 16 -11.13 -6.58 0.28
C GLY A 16 -10.66 -5.13 0.39
N THR A 17 -11.51 -4.29 0.99
CA THR A 17 -11.21 -2.88 1.23
C THR A 17 -10.24 -2.72 2.41
N GLY A 18 -9.41 -1.67 2.37
CA GLY A 18 -8.50 -1.34 3.48
C GLY A 18 -7.25 -2.23 3.60
N ARG A 19 -7.01 -3.15 2.66
CA ARG A 19 -5.78 -3.95 2.59
C ARG A 19 -4.84 -3.39 1.52
N VAL A 20 -3.56 -3.29 1.86
CA VAL A 20 -2.49 -2.83 0.97
C VAL A 20 -1.30 -3.77 1.06
N ASP A 21 -0.58 -3.90 -0.04
CA ASP A 21 0.75 -4.50 -0.09
C ASP A 21 1.76 -3.40 -0.41
N VAL A 22 2.86 -3.33 0.35
CA VAL A 22 3.83 -2.25 0.23
C VAL A 22 5.10 -2.84 -0.36
N PHE A 23 5.48 -2.37 -1.55
CA PHE A 23 6.75 -2.73 -2.14
C PHE A 23 7.91 -2.02 -1.42
N PHE A 24 8.81 -2.81 -0.81
CA PHE A 24 9.96 -2.29 -0.05
C PHE A 24 11.23 -2.05 -0.90
N GLY A 25 11.23 -2.44 -2.17
CA GLY A 25 12.42 -2.39 -3.03
C GLY A 25 13.01 -3.77 -3.28
N GLN A 26 14.32 -3.81 -3.57
CA GLN A 26 15.07 -5.03 -3.87
C GLN A 26 16.24 -5.22 -2.89
N GLY A 27 16.72 -6.46 -2.75
CA GLY A 27 17.83 -6.84 -1.88
C GLY A 27 17.39 -7.40 -0.52
N GLU A 28 18.35 -7.99 0.21
CA GLU A 28 18.09 -8.73 1.47
C GLU A 28 17.32 -7.92 2.51
N TYR A 29 17.64 -6.63 2.66
CA TYR A 29 16.93 -5.78 3.60
C TYR A 29 15.44 -5.65 3.26
N ALA A 30 15.11 -5.42 1.98
CA ALA A 30 13.74 -5.25 1.53
C ALA A 30 12.95 -6.54 1.72
N GLU A 31 13.57 -7.69 1.46
CA GLU A 31 12.97 -9.01 1.68
C GLU A 31 12.64 -9.24 3.16
N VAL A 32 13.61 -9.02 4.05
CA VAL A 32 13.40 -9.20 5.49
C VAL A 32 12.34 -8.24 6.01
N ALA A 33 12.40 -6.97 5.62
CA ALA A 33 11.44 -5.96 6.06
C ALA A 33 10.02 -6.25 5.55
N ALA A 34 9.85 -6.65 4.29
CA ALA A 34 8.56 -6.99 3.71
C ALA A 34 7.95 -8.23 4.38
N ASN A 35 8.75 -9.26 4.65
CA ASN A 35 8.29 -10.50 5.29
C ASN A 35 7.75 -10.28 6.72
N HIS A 36 8.27 -9.29 7.44
CA HIS A 36 7.78 -8.94 8.78
C HIS A 36 6.60 -7.96 8.76
N MET A 37 6.18 -7.48 7.58
CA MET A 37 5.12 -6.48 7.48
C MET A 37 3.72 -7.10 7.61
N LYS A 38 3.11 -7.01 8.80
CA LYS A 38 1.73 -7.47 9.04
C LYS A 38 1.00 -6.64 10.10
N GLU A 39 1.14 -5.33 10.04
CA GLU A 39 0.62 -4.43 11.07
C GLU A 39 -0.71 -3.78 10.67
N PRO A 40 -1.59 -3.47 11.64
CA PRO A 40 -2.74 -2.62 11.41
C PRO A 40 -2.30 -1.19 11.05
N GLY A 41 -3.07 -0.52 10.19
CA GLY A 41 -2.76 0.83 9.73
C GLY A 41 -4.02 1.63 9.36
N LYS A 42 -3.82 2.91 9.05
CA LYS A 42 -4.87 3.79 8.51
C LYS A 42 -4.54 4.12 7.06
N LEU A 43 -5.49 3.85 6.16
CA LEU A 43 -5.38 4.13 4.73
C LEU A 43 -6.17 5.39 4.40
N TYR A 44 -5.53 6.32 3.69
CA TYR A 44 -6.14 7.54 3.21
C TYR A 44 -5.88 7.68 1.71
N PHE A 45 -6.92 8.03 0.94
CA PHE A 45 -6.77 8.38 -0.47
C PHE A 45 -6.79 9.90 -0.62
N LEU A 46 -5.84 10.42 -1.39
CA LEU A 46 -5.87 11.81 -1.82
C LEU A 46 -6.73 11.91 -3.08
N ILE A 47 -7.83 12.64 -2.98
CA ILE A 47 -8.73 12.92 -4.10
C ILE A 47 -8.49 14.36 -4.55
N LYS A 48 -8.36 14.56 -5.87
CA LYS A 48 -8.23 15.89 -6.45
C LYS A 48 -9.45 16.73 -6.04
N LYS A 49 -9.21 17.95 -5.52
CA LYS A 49 -10.30 18.88 -5.17
C LYS A 49 -11.17 19.13 -6.41
N GLY A 50 -12.48 18.94 -6.26
CA GLY A 50 -13.45 19.07 -7.36
C GLY A 50 -13.50 17.87 -8.31
N TYR A 51 -12.92 16.72 -7.95
CA TYR A 51 -13.11 15.49 -8.71
C TYR A 51 -14.60 15.09 -8.68
N PRO A 52 -15.27 15.02 -9.84
CA PRO A 52 -16.72 14.76 -9.90
C PRO A 52 -17.09 13.31 -9.58
N GLY A 53 -16.10 12.43 -9.37
CA GLY A 53 -16.31 10.99 -9.36
C GLY A 53 -16.30 10.41 -10.77
N PRO A 54 -16.25 9.07 -10.89
CA PRO A 54 -16.85 8.39 -12.03
C PRO A 54 -18.39 8.54 -12.02
#